data_AF-A0A5C4VKA9-F1
#
_entry.id   AF-A0A5C4VKA9-F1
#
_cell.length_a   1.000
_cell.length_b   1.000
_cell.length_c   1.000
_cell.angle_alpha   90.00
_cell.angle_beta   90.00
_cell.angle_gamma   90.00
#
_symmetry.space_group_name_H-M   'P 1'
#
loop_
_entity.id
_entity.type
_entity.pdbx_description
1 polymer ?
#
loop_
_entity_poly.entity_id
_entity_poly.type
_entity_poly.pdbx_seq_one_letter_code
_entity_poly.pdbx_strand_id
1 'polypeptide(L)'
;MPIARSTVVGATAGVLLLAGAVGFGVGLPKLVGDTAAVPSLPTKLDSRFVALQTITPEQAGAATPEEEQQIEEFTRRAAESEVETRKVLTEQYDGASVRSYMDVPEPGAQSAPAQIQVTIVPGPEGLVNPNGSFVVDEPGGHLDLREIDGSRCAVAWNDPVDQSTGVPTGQSPTADDYRVQCRKERAGLTYDLYTSGLKPEEVASYVDKVVALTEKG
;
A
#
# COMPACT_ATOMS: atom_id res chain seq x y z
N MET A 1 1.02 9.26 -32.40
CA MET A 1 0.05 8.47 -31.62
C MET A 1 0.72 8.09 -30.31
N PRO A 2 0.41 8.74 -29.18
CA PRO A 2 0.90 8.29 -27.89
C PRO A 2 -0.02 7.16 -27.39
N ILE A 3 0.58 6.04 -26.98
CA ILE A 3 -0.14 4.83 -26.57
C ILE A 3 -0.43 4.96 -25.07
N ALA A 4 -1.70 4.84 -24.70
CA ALA A 4 -2.24 4.80 -23.34
C ALA A 4 -1.78 3.56 -22.53
N ARG A 5 -0.45 3.37 -22.40
CA ARG A 5 0.14 2.23 -21.68
C ARG A 5 0.21 2.43 -20.17
N SER A 6 -0.06 3.63 -19.65
CA SER A 6 0.21 3.95 -18.24
C SER A 6 -0.84 3.40 -17.26
N THR A 7 -2.12 3.40 -17.64
CA THR A 7 -3.24 2.94 -16.80
C THR A 7 -3.20 1.43 -16.54
N VAL A 8 -2.77 0.65 -17.53
CA VAL A 8 -2.66 -0.82 -17.42
C VAL A 8 -1.52 -1.26 -16.48
N VAL A 9 -0.46 -0.44 -16.37
CA VAL A 9 0.65 -0.69 -15.42
C VAL A 9 0.21 -0.39 -13.99
N GLY A 10 -0.61 0.65 -13.77
CA GLY A 10 -1.22 0.92 -12.45
C GLY A 10 -2.13 -0.21 -11.96
N ALA A 11 -2.92 -0.80 -12.85
CA ALA A 11 -3.81 -1.92 -12.52
C ALA A 11 -3.05 -3.21 -12.14
N THR A 12 -1.92 -3.49 -12.79
CA THR A 12 -1.09 -4.66 -12.48
C THR A 12 -0.31 -4.50 -11.17
N ALA A 13 0.17 -3.29 -10.86
CA ALA A 13 0.75 -2.97 -9.55
C ALA A 13 -0.29 -3.07 -8.41
N GLY A 14 -1.53 -2.60 -8.66
CA GLY A 14 -2.64 -2.74 -7.71
C GLY A 14 -3.02 -4.20 -7.45
N VAL A 15 -3.00 -5.08 -8.47
CA VAL A 15 -3.24 -6.51 -8.28
C VAL A 15 -2.13 -7.19 -7.46
N LEU A 16 -0.87 -6.78 -7.60
CA LEU A 16 0.25 -7.29 -6.79
C LEU A 16 0.14 -6.85 -5.32
N LEU A 17 -0.29 -5.62 -5.06
CA LEU A 17 -0.63 -5.11 -3.73
C LEU A 17 -1.75 -5.94 -3.08
N LEU A 18 -2.83 -6.18 -3.83
CA LEU A 18 -3.96 -6.97 -3.34
C LEU A 18 -3.56 -8.44 -3.10
N ALA A 19 -2.70 -9.02 -3.95
CA ALA A 19 -2.18 -10.38 -3.75
C ALA A 19 -1.24 -10.50 -2.54
N GLY A 20 -0.46 -9.45 -2.21
CA GLY A 20 0.38 -9.41 -1.02
C GLY A 20 -0.39 -9.49 0.30
N ALA A 21 -1.64 -8.99 0.31
CA ALA A 21 -2.49 -8.96 1.50
C ALA A 21 -3.19 -10.29 1.82
N VAL A 22 -3.32 -11.21 0.86
CA VAL A 22 -4.04 -12.50 1.04
C VAL A 22 -3.11 -13.64 1.49
N GLY A 23 -1.86 -13.34 1.87
CA GLY A 23 -0.92 -14.28 2.47
C GLY A 23 -1.38 -14.77 3.85
N PHE A 24 -2.34 -15.69 3.88
CA PHE A 24 -2.59 -16.79 4.82
C PHE A 24 -2.03 -16.71 6.26
N GLY A 25 -2.83 -16.21 7.21
CA GLY A 25 -2.65 -16.50 8.64
C GLY A 25 -3.21 -17.87 9.03
N VAL A 26 -2.56 -18.93 8.58
CA VAL A 26 -2.81 -20.30 9.07
C VAL A 26 -1.77 -20.60 10.15
N GLY A 27 -2.19 -20.56 11.42
CA GLY A 27 -1.41 -21.13 12.53
C GLY A 27 -0.94 -20.19 13.64
N LEU A 28 -1.28 -18.90 13.61
CA LEU A 28 -1.01 -18.03 14.76
C LEU A 28 -2.09 -18.21 15.84
N PRO A 29 -1.71 -18.37 17.12
CA PRO A 29 -2.68 -18.45 18.21
C PRO A 29 -3.48 -17.15 18.26
N LYS A 30 -4.81 -17.28 18.45
CA LYS A 30 -5.68 -16.11 18.67
C LYS A 30 -5.12 -15.28 19.82
N LEU A 31 -5.07 -13.95 19.64
CA LEU A 31 -4.80 -13.04 20.74
C LEU A 31 -5.89 -13.22 21.79
N VAL A 32 -5.51 -13.56 23.02
CA VAL A 32 -6.45 -13.73 24.13
C VAL A 32 -6.33 -12.49 25.02
N GLY A 33 -7.28 -11.56 24.96
CA GLY A 33 -7.31 -10.35 25.78
C GLY A 33 -8.33 -9.29 25.31
N ASP A 34 -8.53 -8.23 26.10
CA ASP A 34 -9.32 -7.06 25.68
C ASP A 34 -8.65 -6.39 24.48
N THR A 35 -9.25 -6.52 23.31
CA THR A 35 -8.75 -5.93 22.07
C THR A 35 -9.14 -4.47 21.97
N ALA A 36 -8.16 -3.62 21.68
CA ALA A 36 -8.40 -2.20 21.40
C ALA A 36 -9.42 -2.05 20.25
N ALA A 37 -10.33 -1.09 20.35
CA ALA A 37 -11.31 -0.82 19.31
C ALA A 37 -10.60 -0.34 18.04
N VAL A 38 -10.85 -1.01 16.91
CA VAL A 38 -10.22 -0.67 15.64
C VAL A 38 -10.99 0.47 14.96
N PRO A 39 -10.33 1.61 14.66
CA PRO A 39 -10.96 2.77 14.07
C PRO A 39 -11.28 2.56 12.58
N SER A 40 -12.28 3.26 12.06
CA SER A 40 -12.53 3.30 10.61
C SER A 40 -11.49 4.16 9.89
N LEU A 41 -11.11 3.76 8.68
CA LEU A 41 -10.19 4.53 7.84
C LEU A 41 -10.94 5.58 7.01
N PRO A 42 -10.39 6.81 6.85
CA PRO A 42 -11.04 7.87 6.07
C PRO A 42 -11.01 7.55 4.57
N THR A 43 -11.78 8.29 3.77
CA THR A 43 -11.74 8.20 2.30
C THR A 43 -10.58 8.98 1.67
N LYS A 44 -9.90 9.83 2.44
CA LYS A 44 -8.71 10.58 2.02
C LYS A 44 -7.71 10.64 3.16
N LEU A 45 -6.42 10.48 2.86
CA LEU A 45 -5.36 10.76 3.82
C LEU A 45 -4.99 12.25 3.79
N ASP A 46 -4.99 12.85 2.60
CA ASP A 46 -4.79 14.27 2.35
C ASP A 46 -5.34 14.66 0.96
N SER A 47 -4.87 15.77 0.38
CA SER A 47 -5.27 16.20 -0.96
C SER A 47 -4.76 15.31 -2.09
N ARG A 48 -3.71 14.51 -1.84
CA ARG A 48 -3.02 13.68 -2.82
C ARG A 48 -3.59 12.25 -2.84
N PHE A 49 -3.76 11.67 -1.66
CA PHE A 49 -4.16 10.26 -1.51
C PHE A 49 -5.65 10.10 -1.23
N VAL A 50 -6.36 9.49 -2.19
CA VAL A 50 -7.78 9.12 -2.08
C VAL A 50 -7.95 7.61 -2.08
N ALA A 51 -8.98 7.14 -1.42
CA ALA A 51 -9.28 5.71 -1.31
C ALA A 51 -9.63 5.12 -2.69
N LEU A 52 -9.02 4.00 -3.06
CA LEU A 52 -9.12 3.39 -4.39
C LEU A 52 -10.57 3.15 -4.82
N GLN A 53 -11.41 2.64 -3.93
CA GLN A 53 -12.82 2.37 -4.18
C GLN A 53 -13.67 3.63 -4.44
N THR A 54 -13.12 4.82 -4.22
CA THR A 54 -13.83 6.10 -4.43
C THR A 54 -13.41 6.80 -5.71
N ILE A 55 -12.43 6.25 -6.44
CA ILE A 55 -11.91 6.85 -7.67
C ILE A 55 -12.91 6.65 -8.79
N THR A 56 -13.29 7.74 -9.43
CA THR A 56 -14.15 7.69 -10.61
C THR A 56 -13.33 7.60 -11.89
N PRO A 57 -13.90 7.09 -13.01
CA PRO A 57 -13.24 7.10 -14.30
C PRO A 57 -12.71 8.47 -14.72
N GLU A 58 -13.47 9.54 -14.45
CA GLU A 58 -13.07 10.91 -14.81
C GLU A 58 -11.86 11.38 -14.00
N GLN A 59 -11.78 11.02 -12.71
CA GLN A 59 -10.64 11.34 -11.85
C GLN A 59 -9.38 10.59 -12.28
N ALA A 60 -9.54 9.36 -12.79
CA ALA A 60 -8.44 8.57 -13.35
C ALA A 60 -8.09 8.96 -14.81
N GLY A 61 -8.81 9.91 -15.40
CA GLY A 61 -8.54 10.43 -16.75
C GLY A 61 -8.99 9.51 -17.88
N ALA A 62 -10.02 8.68 -17.67
CA ALA A 62 -10.60 7.86 -18.72
C ALA A 62 -11.03 8.71 -19.93
N ALA A 63 -10.57 8.32 -21.11
CA ALA A 63 -10.87 8.99 -22.38
C ALA A 63 -11.73 8.13 -23.31
N THR A 64 -11.89 6.83 -23.01
CA THR A 64 -12.76 5.92 -23.78
C THR A 64 -13.68 5.09 -22.87
N PRO A 65 -14.84 4.62 -23.37
CA PRO A 65 -15.74 3.76 -22.60
C PRO A 65 -15.07 2.46 -22.10
N GLU A 66 -14.11 1.92 -22.84
CA GLU A 66 -13.33 0.75 -22.40
C GLU A 66 -12.42 1.07 -21.21
N GLU A 67 -11.82 2.26 -21.19
CA GLU A 67 -11.02 2.73 -20.05
C GLU A 67 -11.91 2.97 -18.83
N GLU A 68 -13.11 3.53 -19.02
CA GLU A 68 -14.10 3.70 -17.95
C GLU A 68 -14.44 2.37 -17.29
N GLN A 69 -14.80 1.36 -18.08
CA GLN A 69 -15.12 0.01 -17.56
C GLN A 69 -13.93 -0.65 -16.85
N GLN A 70 -12.71 -0.45 -17.35
CA GLN A 70 -11.51 -0.99 -16.69
C GLN A 70 -11.28 -0.34 -15.33
N ILE A 71 -11.47 0.97 -15.22
CA ILE A 71 -11.33 1.69 -13.96
C ILE A 71 -12.43 1.29 -12.97
N GLU A 72 -13.68 1.19 -13.41
CA GLU A 72 -14.79 0.72 -12.57
C GLU A 72 -14.56 -0.70 -12.05
N GLU A 73 -14.12 -1.61 -12.92
CA GLU A 73 -13.81 -2.99 -12.54
C GLU A 73 -12.64 -3.04 -11.54
N PHE A 74 -11.62 -2.21 -11.76
CA PHE A 74 -10.47 -2.11 -10.87
C PHE A 74 -10.86 -1.62 -9.47
N THR A 75 -11.64 -0.53 -9.37
CA THR A 75 -12.07 0.02 -8.08
C THR A 75 -13.04 -0.90 -7.35
N ARG A 76 -13.91 -1.60 -8.09
CA ARG A 76 -14.78 -2.67 -7.55
C ARG A 76 -13.96 -3.81 -6.95
N ARG A 77 -12.98 -4.34 -7.68
CA ARG A 77 -12.09 -5.42 -7.20
C ARG A 77 -11.26 -4.99 -5.99
N ALA A 78 -10.79 -3.74 -5.96
CA ALA A 78 -10.10 -3.20 -4.81
C ALA A 78 -11.01 -3.20 -3.57
N ALA A 79 -12.27 -2.74 -3.71
CA ALA A 79 -13.25 -2.78 -2.62
C ALA A 79 -13.55 -4.21 -2.13
N GLU A 80 -13.72 -5.16 -3.04
CA GLU A 80 -13.94 -6.57 -2.70
C GLU A 80 -12.74 -7.17 -1.97
N SER A 81 -11.52 -6.88 -2.44
CA SER A 81 -10.29 -7.35 -1.80
C SER A 81 -10.07 -6.74 -0.41
N GLU A 82 -10.42 -5.46 -0.20
CA GLU A 82 -10.40 -4.85 1.13
C GLU A 82 -11.36 -5.54 2.11
N VAL A 83 -12.56 -5.90 1.63
CA VAL A 83 -13.56 -6.62 2.45
C VAL A 83 -13.05 -8.01 2.83
N GLU A 84 -12.52 -8.78 1.87
CA GLU A 84 -12.00 -10.12 2.12
C GLU A 84 -10.76 -10.09 3.03
N THR A 85 -9.82 -9.19 2.78
CA THR A 85 -8.63 -9.01 3.63
C THR A 85 -9.03 -8.66 5.06
N ARG A 86 -9.94 -7.69 5.23
CA ARG A 86 -10.45 -7.31 6.54
C ARG A 86 -11.12 -8.49 7.24
N LYS A 87 -11.89 -9.32 6.54
CA LYS A 87 -12.53 -10.50 7.11
C LYS A 87 -11.50 -11.49 7.65
N VAL A 88 -10.51 -11.85 6.82
CA VAL A 88 -9.41 -12.76 7.21
C VAL A 88 -8.65 -12.24 8.43
N LEU A 89 -8.33 -10.94 8.45
CA LEU A 89 -7.63 -10.33 9.58
C LEU A 89 -8.52 -10.24 10.83
N THR A 90 -9.82 -9.96 10.68
CA THR A 90 -10.76 -9.94 11.80
C THR A 90 -10.87 -11.32 12.45
N GLU A 91 -10.84 -12.41 11.67
CA GLU A 91 -10.85 -13.78 12.22
C GLU A 91 -9.61 -14.11 13.06
N GLN A 92 -8.48 -13.43 12.80
CA GLN A 92 -7.19 -13.67 13.45
C GLN A 92 -6.92 -12.74 14.64
N TYR A 93 -7.25 -11.46 14.50
CA TYR A 93 -6.89 -10.40 15.43
C TYR A 93 -8.11 -9.82 16.18
N ASP A 94 -9.30 -10.42 16.00
CA ASP A 94 -10.59 -9.97 16.57
C ASP A 94 -10.96 -8.52 16.21
N GLY A 95 -10.40 -8.02 15.10
CA GLY A 95 -10.71 -6.71 14.51
C GLY A 95 -9.70 -6.32 13.45
N ALA A 96 -10.15 -5.64 12.39
CA ALA A 96 -9.27 -5.06 11.40
C ALA A 96 -9.92 -3.89 10.64
N SER A 97 -9.09 -2.93 10.23
CA SER A 97 -9.41 -1.91 9.25
C SER A 97 -8.38 -1.95 8.14
N VAL A 98 -8.85 -2.11 6.91
CA VAL A 98 -8.01 -2.18 5.71
C VAL A 98 -8.50 -1.12 4.72
N ARG A 99 -7.58 -0.38 4.11
CA ARG A 99 -7.88 0.52 3.00
C ARG A 99 -6.68 0.77 2.12
N SER A 100 -6.92 0.83 0.82
CA SER A 100 -5.92 1.19 -0.18
C SER A 100 -6.19 2.60 -0.70
N TYR A 101 -5.13 3.38 -0.84
CA TYR A 101 -5.14 4.74 -1.33
C TYR A 101 -4.22 4.87 -2.53
N MET A 102 -4.58 5.73 -3.47
CA MET A 102 -3.76 6.07 -4.62
C MET A 102 -3.59 7.58 -4.72
N ASP A 103 -2.39 7.97 -5.13
CA ASP A 103 -2.08 9.30 -5.59
C ASP A 103 -2.83 9.55 -6.91
N VAL A 104 -3.84 10.42 -6.90
CA VAL A 104 -4.56 10.73 -8.14
C VAL A 104 -3.68 11.67 -8.97
N PRO A 105 -3.15 11.23 -10.11
CA PRO A 105 -2.23 12.05 -10.88
C PRO A 105 -2.94 13.29 -11.42
N GLU A 106 -2.24 14.42 -11.49
CA GLU A 106 -2.71 15.53 -12.31
C GLU A 106 -2.79 15.08 -13.78
N PRO A 107 -3.80 15.54 -14.55
CA PRO A 107 -3.94 15.19 -15.96
C PRO A 107 -2.65 15.44 -16.75
N GLY A 108 -2.04 14.38 -17.31
CA GLY A 108 -0.82 14.45 -18.11
C GLY A 108 0.47 13.94 -17.46
N ALA A 109 0.43 13.48 -16.21
CA ALA A 109 1.57 12.82 -15.57
C ALA A 109 1.85 11.42 -16.18
N GLN A 110 3.12 11.10 -16.44
CA GLN A 110 3.56 9.85 -17.07
C GLN A 110 4.06 8.78 -16.08
N SER A 111 4.25 9.12 -14.81
CA SER A 111 4.73 8.18 -13.78
C SER A 111 3.59 7.31 -13.24
N ALA A 112 3.92 6.09 -12.81
CA ALA A 112 2.97 5.25 -12.11
C ALA A 112 2.56 5.94 -10.78
N PRO A 113 1.26 6.02 -10.45
CA PRO A 113 0.84 6.70 -9.23
C PRO A 113 1.31 5.94 -7.99
N ALA A 114 1.74 6.69 -6.98
CA ALA A 114 2.06 6.14 -5.68
C ALA A 114 0.82 5.48 -5.04
N GLN A 115 1.02 4.37 -4.33
CA GLN A 115 -0.05 3.63 -3.66
C GLN A 115 0.31 3.37 -2.20
N ILE A 116 -0.70 3.44 -1.32
CA ILE A 116 -0.58 3.17 0.11
C ILE A 116 -1.69 2.20 0.51
N GLN A 117 -1.33 1.02 0.98
CA GLN A 117 -2.24 0.12 1.68
C GLN A 117 -2.05 0.30 3.20
N VAL A 118 -3.12 0.67 3.88
CA VAL A 118 -3.18 0.85 5.33
C VAL A 118 -3.91 -0.33 5.94
N THR A 119 -3.29 -0.96 6.93
CA THR A 119 -3.91 -1.98 7.77
C THR A 119 -3.76 -1.62 9.23
N ILE A 120 -4.86 -1.71 10.00
CA ILE A 120 -4.89 -1.49 11.45
C ILE A 120 -5.48 -2.74 12.11
N VAL A 121 -4.76 -3.30 13.09
CA VAL A 121 -5.20 -4.46 13.88
C VAL A 121 -4.94 -4.24 15.38
N PRO A 122 -5.68 -4.89 16.28
CA PRO A 122 -5.36 -4.90 17.71
C PRO A 122 -4.06 -5.65 18.02
N GLY A 123 -3.40 -5.21 19.09
CA GLY A 123 -2.24 -5.89 19.69
C GLY A 123 -0.88 -5.40 19.18
N PRO A 124 0.18 -5.62 19.98
CA PRO A 124 1.55 -5.19 19.66
C PRO A 124 2.28 -6.12 18.68
N GLU A 125 1.88 -7.40 18.61
CA GLU A 125 2.59 -8.37 17.76
C GLU A 125 2.38 -8.09 16.26
N GLY A 126 1.32 -7.35 15.92
CA GLY A 126 1.09 -6.81 14.58
C GLY A 126 0.94 -7.88 13.49
N LEU A 127 0.82 -7.43 12.25
CA LEU A 127 0.68 -8.33 11.10
C LEU A 127 1.97 -9.14 10.88
N VAL A 128 1.93 -10.45 11.07
CA VAL A 128 2.98 -11.30 10.51
C VAL A 128 2.64 -11.48 9.03
N ASN A 129 3.41 -10.88 8.12
CA ASN A 129 3.32 -11.20 6.69
C ASN A 129 4.05 -12.54 6.47
N PRO A 130 3.35 -13.67 6.26
CA PRO A 130 3.98 -14.98 6.16
C PRO A 130 4.75 -15.18 4.85
N ASN A 131 4.57 -14.29 3.87
CA ASN A 131 5.37 -14.28 2.64
C ASN A 131 6.77 -13.64 2.84
N GLY A 132 7.09 -13.18 4.05
CA GLY A 132 8.26 -12.35 4.30
C GLY A 132 8.05 -10.91 3.81
N SER A 133 8.82 -9.96 4.35
CA SER A 133 8.62 -8.53 4.10
C SER A 133 8.72 -8.18 2.62
N PHE A 134 9.62 -8.82 1.87
CA PHE A 134 9.79 -8.68 0.43
C PHE A 134 10.53 -9.91 -0.11
N VAL A 135 10.16 -10.42 -1.29
CA VAL A 135 11.04 -11.33 -2.05
C VAL A 135 11.98 -10.45 -2.86
N VAL A 136 13.24 -10.38 -2.43
CA VAL A 136 14.32 -9.65 -3.12
C VAL A 136 15.24 -10.68 -3.78
N ASP A 137 14.71 -11.42 -4.75
CA ASP A 137 15.46 -12.40 -5.54
C ASP A 137 15.91 -11.84 -6.90
N GLU A 138 15.75 -10.53 -7.13
CA GLU A 138 16.12 -9.87 -8.38
C GLU A 138 17.55 -9.29 -8.31
N PRO A 139 18.36 -9.42 -9.38
CA PRO A 139 19.67 -8.77 -9.45
C PRO A 139 19.58 -7.26 -9.25
N GLY A 140 20.37 -6.72 -8.31
CA GLY A 140 20.32 -5.29 -7.95
C GLY A 140 19.21 -4.93 -6.95
N GLY A 141 18.51 -5.93 -6.39
CA GLY A 141 17.56 -5.73 -5.31
C GLY A 141 18.24 -5.62 -3.95
N HIS A 142 17.73 -4.72 -3.13
CA HIS A 142 18.19 -4.45 -1.77
C HIS A 142 17.03 -4.50 -0.78
N LEU A 143 17.35 -4.83 0.46
CA LEU A 143 16.42 -4.81 1.59
C LEU A 143 17.13 -4.22 2.81
N ASP A 144 16.51 -3.22 3.43
CA ASP A 144 16.98 -2.59 4.66
C ASP A 144 15.86 -2.58 5.70
N LEU A 145 16.20 -2.94 6.95
CA LEU A 145 15.29 -2.87 8.09
C LEU A 145 15.79 -1.76 9.02
N ARG A 146 15.02 -0.68 9.15
CA ARG A 146 15.43 0.50 9.92
C ARG A 146 14.27 1.19 10.60
N GLU A 147 14.59 1.95 11.64
CA GLU A 147 13.63 2.83 12.29
C GLU A 147 13.68 4.22 11.65
N ILE A 148 12.52 4.77 11.29
CA ILE A 148 12.36 6.12 10.72
C ILE A 148 11.24 6.81 11.50
N ASP A 149 11.54 7.91 12.17
CA ASP A 149 10.59 8.70 12.96
C ASP A 149 9.76 7.87 13.96
N GLY A 150 10.40 6.89 14.60
CA GLY A 150 9.77 5.97 15.56
C GLY A 150 8.86 4.90 14.93
N SER A 151 8.88 4.77 13.60
CA SER A 151 8.24 3.68 12.86
C SER A 151 9.28 2.64 12.45
N ARG A 152 8.99 1.36 12.64
CA ARG A 152 9.83 0.25 12.17
C ARG A 152 9.52 0.00 10.70
N CYS A 153 10.49 0.24 9.82
CA CYS A 153 10.30 0.17 8.38
C CYS A 153 11.16 -0.93 7.74
N ALA A 154 10.54 -1.76 6.90
CA ALA A 154 11.21 -2.59 5.93
C ALA A 154 11.20 -1.86 4.58
N VAL A 155 12.38 -1.62 4.03
CA VAL A 155 12.59 -0.84 2.81
C VAL A 155 13.25 -1.73 1.78
N ALA A 156 12.52 -2.07 0.71
CA ALA A 156 13.09 -2.74 -0.44
C ALA A 156 13.21 -1.77 -1.61
N TRP A 157 14.31 -1.87 -2.37
CA TRP A 157 14.48 -1.11 -3.60
C TRP A 157 15.32 -1.88 -4.60
N ASN A 158 15.18 -1.52 -5.87
CA ASN A 158 16.05 -2.02 -6.94
C ASN A 158 16.98 -0.89 -7.39
N ASP A 159 18.21 -1.23 -7.78
CA ASP A 159 19.12 -0.28 -8.41
C ASP A 159 18.50 0.26 -9.71
N PRO A 160 18.54 1.58 -9.96
CA PRO A 160 18.03 2.14 -11.20
C PRO A 160 18.78 1.58 -12.42
N VAL A 161 18.04 0.96 -13.33
CA VAL A 161 18.58 0.37 -14.57
C VAL A 161 18.24 1.20 -15.79
N ASP A 162 19.14 1.22 -16.77
CA ASP A 162 18.85 1.77 -18.09
C ASP A 162 17.83 0.84 -18.79
N GLN A 163 16.65 1.36 -19.10
CA GLN A 163 15.53 0.59 -19.65
C GLN A 163 15.81 0.00 -21.04
N SER A 164 16.82 0.50 -21.76
CA SER A 164 17.19 0.02 -23.10
C SER A 164 18.24 -1.10 -23.07
N THR A 165 19.07 -1.14 -22.04
CA THR A 165 20.21 -2.06 -21.92
C THR A 165 20.11 -3.03 -20.75
N GLY A 166 19.26 -2.74 -19.75
CA GLY A 166 19.13 -3.50 -18.51
C GLY A 166 20.33 -3.36 -17.56
N VAL A 167 21.25 -2.42 -17.84
CA VAL A 167 22.48 -2.23 -17.04
C VAL A 167 22.21 -1.20 -15.92
N PRO A 168 22.71 -1.43 -14.69
CA PRO A 168 22.65 -0.45 -13.61
C PRO A 168 23.25 0.89 -14.03
N THR A 169 22.51 1.97 -13.80
CA THR A 169 22.93 3.34 -14.15
C THR A 169 23.89 3.95 -13.14
N GLY A 170 23.97 3.39 -11.93
CA GLY A 170 24.71 3.96 -10.79
C GLY A 170 24.06 5.20 -10.17
N GLN A 171 22.85 5.56 -10.60
CA GLN A 171 22.07 6.63 -10.00
C GLN A 171 21.46 6.19 -8.66
N SER A 172 21.18 7.16 -7.79
CA SER A 172 20.44 6.90 -6.56
C SER A 172 18.98 6.52 -6.87
N PRO A 173 18.38 5.58 -6.11
CA PRO A 173 16.98 5.23 -6.26
C PRO A 173 16.06 6.43 -6.05
N THR A 174 15.04 6.52 -6.89
CA THR A 174 13.92 7.46 -6.82
C THR A 174 12.73 6.84 -6.10
N ALA A 175 11.65 7.60 -5.89
CA ALA A 175 10.45 7.10 -5.18
C ALA A 175 9.85 5.86 -5.85
N ASP A 176 9.90 5.79 -7.19
CA ASP A 176 9.35 4.69 -7.99
C ASP A 176 10.12 3.37 -7.80
N ASP A 177 11.36 3.45 -7.34
CA ASP A 177 12.22 2.29 -7.11
C ASP A 177 11.97 1.64 -5.74
N TYR A 178 11.24 2.32 -4.83
CA TYR A 178 11.01 1.85 -3.47
C TYR A 178 9.69 1.10 -3.31
N ARG A 179 9.77 0.02 -2.53
CA ARG A 179 8.64 -0.62 -1.85
C ARG A 179 8.92 -0.56 -0.35
N VAL A 180 8.00 0.01 0.41
CA VAL A 180 8.22 0.29 1.83
C VAL A 180 7.05 -0.19 2.66
N GLN A 181 7.35 -0.93 3.72
CA GLN A 181 6.41 -1.29 4.76
C GLN A 181 6.83 -0.65 6.08
N CYS A 182 6.05 0.29 6.62
CA CYS A 182 6.33 0.91 7.91
C CYS A 182 5.25 0.56 8.94
N ARG A 183 5.68 0.27 10.17
CA ARG A 183 4.83 -0.11 11.29
C ARG A 183 5.02 0.81 12.49
N LYS A 184 3.90 1.17 13.13
CA LYS A 184 3.89 1.86 14.42
C LYS A 184 2.84 1.27 15.34
N GLU A 185 3.17 1.16 16.62
CA GLU A 185 2.23 0.73 17.66
C GLU A 185 1.75 1.95 18.45
N ARG A 186 0.44 2.05 18.67
CA ARG A 186 -0.16 3.15 19.42
C ARG A 186 -1.49 2.70 20.03
N ALA A 187 -1.68 2.99 21.32
CA ALA A 187 -2.94 2.73 22.03
C ALA A 187 -3.46 1.27 21.91
N GLY A 188 -2.54 0.29 21.89
CA GLY A 188 -2.90 -1.12 21.74
C GLY A 188 -3.30 -1.54 20.32
N LEU A 189 -3.08 -0.68 19.33
CA LEU A 189 -3.25 -0.95 17.90
C LEU A 189 -1.90 -0.97 17.20
N THR A 190 -1.76 -1.85 16.21
CA THR A 190 -0.69 -1.82 15.22
C THR A 190 -1.19 -1.16 13.95
N TYR A 191 -0.47 -0.14 13.51
CA TYR A 191 -0.64 0.55 12.23
C TYR A 191 0.45 0.06 11.29
N ASP A 192 0.05 -0.53 10.17
CA ASP A 192 0.95 -1.07 9.16
C ASP A 192 0.61 -0.46 7.80
N LEU A 193 1.60 0.22 7.21
CA LEU A 193 1.47 0.87 5.91
C LEU A 193 2.44 0.20 4.95
N TYR A 194 1.89 -0.43 3.91
CA TYR A 194 2.66 -0.91 2.77
C TYR A 194 2.48 0.04 1.59
N THR A 195 3.57 0.36 0.89
CA THR A 195 3.56 1.36 -0.18
C THR A 195 4.46 0.98 -1.34
N SER A 196 4.13 1.54 -2.51
CA SER A 196 4.99 1.58 -3.70
C SER A 196 4.97 2.99 -4.28
N GLY A 197 6.10 3.49 -4.78
CA GLY A 197 6.18 4.83 -5.37
C GLY A 197 6.34 5.97 -4.37
N LEU A 198 6.80 5.67 -3.14
CA LEU A 198 7.10 6.66 -2.10
C LEU A 198 8.46 6.40 -1.47
N LYS A 199 9.14 7.49 -1.08
CA LYS A 199 10.37 7.38 -0.30
C LYS A 199 10.07 6.90 1.14
N PRO A 200 10.99 6.18 1.79
CA PRO A 200 10.80 5.65 3.14
C PRO A 200 10.38 6.70 4.18
N GLU A 201 10.94 7.90 4.10
CA GLU A 201 10.64 9.00 5.03
C GLU A 201 9.21 9.55 4.82
N GLU A 202 8.73 9.58 3.57
CA GLU A 202 7.34 9.94 3.29
C GLU A 202 6.37 8.91 3.87
N VAL A 203 6.71 7.63 3.76
CA VAL A 203 5.89 6.52 4.25
C VAL A 203 5.79 6.57 5.77
N ALA A 204 6.90 6.77 6.47
CA ALA A 204 6.91 6.96 7.93
C ALA A 204 6.02 8.15 8.36
N SER A 205 6.08 9.27 7.64
CA SER A 205 5.19 10.42 7.86
C SER A 205 3.70 10.09 7.64
N TYR A 206 3.37 9.24 6.66
CA TYR A 206 2.01 8.76 6.46
C TYR A 206 1.52 7.85 7.59
N VAL A 207 2.40 7.10 8.27
CA VAL A 207 2.02 6.32 9.45
C VAL A 207 1.51 7.26 10.54
N ASP A 208 2.25 8.33 10.83
CA ASP A 208 1.84 9.33 11.82
C ASP A 208 0.56 10.06 11.44
N LYS A 209 0.38 10.34 10.14
CA LYS A 209 -0.84 10.95 9.62
C LYS A 209 -2.05 10.04 9.83
N VAL A 210 -1.94 8.74 9.52
CA VAL A 210 -3.02 7.76 9.74
C VAL A 210 -3.37 7.69 11.21
N VAL A 211 -2.37 7.57 12.10
CA VAL A 211 -2.59 7.58 13.55
C VAL A 211 -3.38 8.82 13.96
N ALA A 212 -2.92 10.01 13.58
CA ALA A 212 -3.57 11.27 13.92
C ALA A 212 -4.98 11.44 13.33
N LEU A 213 -5.27 10.88 12.16
CA LEU A 213 -6.61 10.90 11.56
C LEU A 213 -7.57 9.96 12.29
N THR A 214 -7.06 8.81 12.75
CA THR A 214 -7.88 7.82 13.48
C THR A 214 -8.13 8.18 14.94
N GLU A 215 -7.25 8.98 15.58
CA GLU A 215 -7.45 9.46 16.96
C GLU A 215 -8.46 10.62 17.06
N LYS A 216 -8.82 11.26 15.93
CA LYS A 216 -9.76 12.39 15.88
C LYS A 216 -11.21 12.00 15.59
N GLY A 217 -11.45 10.74 15.19
CA GLY A 217 -12.77 10.19 14.88
C GLY A 217 -13.32 9.38 16.03
#